data_AF-A0A933T840-F1
#
_entry.id   AF-A0A933T840-F1
#
_cell.length_a   1.000
_cell.length_b   1.000
_cell.length_c   1.000
_cell.angle_alpha   90.00
_cell.angle_beta   90.00
_cell.angle_gamma   90.00
#
_symmetry.space_group_name_H-M   'P 1'
#
loop_
_entity.id
_entity.type
_entity.pdbx_description
1 polymer ?
#
loop_
_entity_poly.entity_id
_entity_poly.type
_entity_poly.pdbx_seq_one_letter_code
_entity_poly.pdbx_strand_id
1 'polypeptide(L)'
;MKSLGQILDEFYREYNFKERVLHDPIEFPHQYKRSEDIEVSGFIASCFAYGRVDLFKPVVKKILSIMGKSPYDFLLGFNLKKQRDLFSGVKYRFN
;
A
#
# COMPACT_ATOMS: atom_id res chain seq x y z
N MET A 1 3.43 40.77 -2.24
CA MET A 1 3.22 39.60 -1.34
C MET A 1 3.01 38.37 -2.22
N LYS A 2 3.60 37.23 -1.87
CA LYS A 2 3.27 35.96 -2.52
C LYS A 2 1.82 35.60 -2.21
N SER A 3 1.10 35.05 -3.19
CA SER A 3 -0.23 34.49 -2.96
C SER A 3 -0.12 33.19 -2.15
N LEU A 4 -1.21 32.77 -1.51
CA LEU A 4 -1.26 31.47 -0.81
C LEU A 4 -0.86 30.32 -1.74
N GLY A 5 -1.34 30.31 -2.99
CA GLY A 5 -0.99 29.28 -3.97
C GLY A 5 0.52 29.21 -4.23
N GLN A 6 1.18 30.37 -4.38
CA GLN A 6 2.62 30.42 -4.60
C GLN A 6 3.42 29.87 -3.40
N ILE A 7 2.94 30.12 -2.17
CA ILE A 7 3.55 29.59 -0.95
C ILE A 7 3.39 28.07 -0.88
N LEU A 8 2.20 27.55 -1.20
CA LEU A 8 1.93 26.11 -1.21
C LEU A 8 2.75 25.38 -2.28
N ASP A 9 2.90 25.95 -3.48
CA ASP A 9 3.71 25.37 -4.55
C ASP A 9 5.22 25.35 -4.20
N GLU A 10 5.71 26.33 -3.45
CA GLU A 10 7.08 26.32 -2.92
C GLU A 10 7.29 25.17 -1.94
N PHE A 11 6.42 25.02 -0.95
CA PHE A 11 6.50 23.88 -0.03
C PHE A 11 6.36 22.53 -0.74
N TYR A 12 5.49 22.45 -1.76
CA TYR A 12 5.34 21.25 -2.57
C TYR A 12 6.65 20.89 -3.29
N ARG A 13 7.33 21.87 -3.88
CA ARG A 13 8.59 21.66 -4.62
C ARG A 13 9.77 21.30 -3.72
N GLU A 14 9.79 21.80 -2.49
CA GLU A 14 10.82 21.45 -1.49
C GLU A 14 10.64 20.04 -0.90
N TYR A 15 9.48 19.42 -1.12
CA TYR A 15 9.15 18.13 -0.54
C TYR A 15 9.82 16.96 -1.27
N ASN A 16 10.61 16.15 -0.55
CA ASN A 16 11.26 14.97 -1.11
C ASN A 16 10.28 13.80 -1.25
N PHE A 17 9.48 13.80 -2.32
CA PHE A 17 8.51 12.73 -2.59
C PHE A 17 9.15 11.35 -2.69
N LYS A 18 10.35 11.24 -3.28
CA LYS A 18 11.01 9.95 -3.47
C LYS A 18 11.32 9.26 -2.13
N GLU A 19 11.83 10.02 -1.17
CA GLU A 19 12.08 9.52 0.18
C GLU A 19 10.76 9.25 0.92
N ARG A 20 9.77 10.13 0.78
CA ARG A 20 8.49 9.94 1.48
C ARG A 20 7.76 8.66 1.07
N VAL A 21 7.80 8.31 -0.22
CA VAL A 21 7.19 7.07 -0.72
C VAL A 21 7.73 5.86 0.05
N LEU A 22 9.02 5.81 0.37
CA LEU A 22 9.64 4.71 1.13
C LEU A 22 9.12 4.60 2.57
N HIS A 23 8.45 5.62 3.10
CA HIS A 23 7.87 5.65 4.44
C HIS A 23 6.35 5.59 4.42
N ASP A 24 5.73 5.40 3.26
CA ASP A 24 4.29 5.45 3.06
C ASP A 24 3.79 4.16 2.39
N PRO A 25 2.56 3.69 2.67
CA PRO A 25 1.95 2.55 1.97
C PRO A 25 1.85 2.72 0.45
N ILE A 26 1.92 3.94 -0.08
CA ILE A 26 1.96 4.18 -1.53
C ILE A 26 3.13 3.47 -2.21
N GLU A 27 4.17 3.06 -1.48
CA GLU A 27 5.25 2.26 -2.06
C GLU A 27 4.77 0.93 -2.68
N PHE A 28 3.68 0.34 -2.17
CA PHE A 28 3.23 -0.97 -2.62
C PHE A 28 2.74 -0.95 -4.08
N PRO A 29 1.83 -0.05 -4.48
CA PRO A 29 1.51 0.20 -5.89
C PRO A 29 2.74 0.39 -6.79
N HIS A 30 3.73 1.16 -6.32
CA HIS A 30 4.94 1.45 -7.09
C HIS A 30 5.86 0.24 -7.32
N GLN A 31 5.63 -0.89 -6.63
CA GLN A 31 6.37 -2.13 -6.86
C GLN A 31 5.92 -2.87 -8.12
N TYR A 32 4.77 -2.51 -8.70
CA TYR A 32 4.17 -3.22 -9.83
C TYR A 32 4.16 -2.36 -11.09
N LYS A 33 4.19 -3.02 -12.25
CA LYS A 33 4.10 -2.37 -13.58
C LYS A 33 2.76 -2.61 -14.27
N ARG A 34 2.09 -3.71 -13.94
CA ARG A 34 0.79 -4.08 -14.51
C ARG A 34 -0.30 -3.37 -13.72
N SER A 35 -1.19 -2.67 -14.42
CA SER A 35 -2.22 -1.82 -13.82
C SER A 35 -3.09 -2.56 -12.80
N GLU A 36 -3.45 -3.80 -13.09
CA GLU A 36 -4.27 -4.64 -12.23
C GLU A 36 -3.57 -4.95 -10.89
N ASP A 37 -2.26 -5.17 -10.90
CA ASP A 37 -1.50 -5.40 -9.66
C ASP A 37 -1.30 -4.09 -8.87
N ILE A 38 -1.16 -2.96 -9.57
CA ILE A 38 -1.10 -1.61 -8.97
C ILE A 38 -2.43 -1.31 -8.26
N GLU A 39 -3.57 -1.59 -8.90
CA GLU A 39 -4.90 -1.38 -8.35
C GLU A 39 -5.15 -2.28 -7.13
N VAL A 40 -4.87 -3.58 -7.24
CA VAL A 40 -5.08 -4.52 -6.13
C VAL A 40 -4.21 -4.15 -4.93
N SER A 41 -2.92 -3.88 -5.15
CA SER A 41 -2.01 -3.50 -4.06
C SER A 41 -2.38 -2.17 -3.43
N GLY A 42 -2.80 -1.18 -4.22
CA GLY A 42 -3.30 0.11 -3.73
C GLY A 42 -4.58 -0.02 -2.92
N PHE A 43 -5.53 -0.83 -3.41
CA PHE A 43 -6.76 -1.12 -2.70
C PHE A 43 -6.50 -1.76 -1.34
N ILE A 44 -5.70 -2.83 -1.30
CA ILE A 44 -5.32 -3.50 -0.05
C ILE A 44 -4.63 -2.50 0.89
N ALA A 45 -3.65 -1.74 0.41
CA ALA A 45 -2.94 -0.75 1.22
C ALA A 45 -3.89 0.29 1.83
N SER A 46 -4.87 0.77 1.05
CA SER A 46 -5.86 1.75 1.50
C SER A 46 -6.77 1.22 2.62
N CYS A 47 -7.12 -0.08 2.61
CA CYS A 47 -7.92 -0.70 3.67
C CYS A 47 -7.25 -0.65 5.05
N PHE A 48 -5.92 -0.56 5.09
CA PHE A 48 -5.14 -0.52 6.32
C PHE A 48 -4.61 0.87 6.67
N ALA A 49 -4.78 1.87 5.78
CA ALA A 49 -4.20 3.21 5.89
C ALA A 49 -4.90 4.11 6.95
N TYR A 50 -5.24 3.55 8.10
CA TYR A 50 -5.78 4.24 9.26
C TYR A 50 -4.86 4.06 10.47
N GLY A 51 -4.28 5.16 10.94
CA GLY A 51 -3.37 5.18 12.10
C GLY A 51 -1.90 5.35 11.72
N ARG A 52 -1.01 4.78 12.55
CA ARG A 52 0.46 4.92 12.37
C ARG A 52 0.96 3.99 11.26
N VAL A 53 1.63 4.56 10.26
CA VAL A 53 2.17 3.82 9.10
C VAL A 53 3.06 2.65 9.53
N ASP A 54 3.94 2.85 10.51
CA ASP A 54 4.84 1.81 11.00
C ASP A 54 4.13 0.57 11.56
N LEU A 55 2.86 0.69 11.98
CA LEU A 55 2.08 -0.45 12.48
C LEU A 55 1.44 -1.26 11.36
N PHE A 56 0.83 -0.59 10.38
CA PHE A 56 0.03 -1.28 9.37
C PHE A 56 0.83 -1.63 8.11
N LYS A 57 1.89 -0.88 7.80
CA LYS A 57 2.75 -1.13 6.63
C LYS A 57 3.35 -2.55 6.62
N PRO A 58 3.87 -3.10 7.75
CA PRO A 58 4.33 -4.50 7.80
C PRO A 58 3.22 -5.52 7.53
N VAL A 59 1.98 -5.22 7.90
CA VAL A 59 0.81 -6.08 7.68
C VAL A 59 0.48 -6.13 6.19
N VAL A 60 0.40 -4.98 5.53
CA VAL A 60 0.17 -4.89 4.08
C VAL A 60 1.28 -5.63 3.33
N LYS A 61 2.55 -5.40 3.70
CA LYS A 61 3.70 -6.12 3.13
C LYS A 61 3.55 -7.63 3.27
N LYS A 62 3.11 -8.12 4.44
CA LYS A 62 2.90 -9.55 4.70
C LYS A 62 1.79 -10.13 3.81
N ILE A 63 0.67 -9.42 3.68
CA ILE A 63 -0.44 -9.81 2.80
C ILE A 63 0.04 -9.93 1.34
N LEU A 64 0.69 -8.89 0.82
CA LEU A 64 1.18 -8.89 -0.57
C LEU A 64 2.26 -9.96 -0.81
N SER A 65 3.11 -10.22 0.19
CA SER A 65 4.13 -11.29 0.10
C SER A 65 3.49 -12.68 -0.04
N ILE A 66 2.35 -12.94 0.60
CA ILE A 66 1.60 -14.21 0.44
C ILE A 66 1.06 -14.35 -0.98
N MET A 67 0.65 -13.24 -1.60
CA MET A 67 0.12 -13.20 -2.96
C MET A 67 1.21 -13.34 -4.05
N GLY A 68 2.48 -13.14 -3.68
CA GLY A 68 3.62 -13.32 -4.57
C GLY A 68 3.81 -12.16 -5.56
N LYS A 69 4.28 -12.48 -6.77
CA LYS A 69 4.66 -11.46 -7.77
C LYS A 69 3.48 -10.74 -8.40
N SER A 70 2.30 -11.36 -8.37
CA SER A 70 1.08 -10.78 -8.90
C SER A 70 -0.07 -10.95 -7.91
N PRO A 71 -0.45 -9.89 -7.19
CA PRO A 71 -1.64 -9.92 -6.35
C PRO A 71 -2.93 -10.10 -7.15
N TYR A 72 -3.03 -9.60 -8.39
CA TYR A 72 -4.21 -9.82 -9.21
C TYR A 72 -4.39 -11.29 -9.63
N ASP A 73 -3.34 -11.95 -10.14
CA ASP A 73 -3.43 -13.35 -10.55
C ASP A 73 -3.74 -14.26 -9.34
N PHE A 74 -3.17 -13.93 -8.17
CA PHE A 74 -3.49 -14.60 -6.92
C PHE A 74 -4.98 -14.51 -6.60
N LEU A 75 -5.58 -13.32 -6.71
CA LEU A 75 -7.00 -13.13 -6.43
C LEU A 75 -7.91 -13.85 -7.44
N LEU A 76 -7.57 -13.84 -8.73
CA LEU A 76 -8.33 -14.60 -9.74
C LEU A 76 -8.33 -16.10 -9.47
N GLY A 77 -7.22 -16.64 -8.97
CA GLY A 77 -7.08 -18.05 -8.61
C GLY A 77 -7.50 -18.38 -7.18
N PHE A 78 -7.93 -17.39 -6.39
CA PHE A 78 -8.10 -17.58 -4.95
C PHE A 78 -9.31 -18.47 -4.63
N ASN A 79 -9.04 -19.54 -3.90
CA ASN A 79 -10.06 -20.42 -3.35
C ASN A 79 -10.09 -20.32 -1.82
N LEU A 80 -11.14 -19.68 -1.30
CA LEU A 80 -11.31 -19.44 0.14
C LEU A 80 -11.20 -20.71 0.99
N LYS A 81 -11.78 -21.83 0.55
CA LYS A 81 -11.76 -23.08 1.32
C LYS A 81 -10.37 -23.70 1.42
N LYS A 82 -9.56 -23.56 0.37
CA LYS A 82 -8.21 -24.17 0.30
C LYS A 82 -7.11 -23.26 0.83
N GLN A 83 -7.30 -21.94 0.75
CA GLN A 83 -6.20 -20.99 0.89
C GLN A 83 -6.38 -19.96 2.02
N ARG A 84 -7.50 -19.98 2.76
CA ARG A 84 -7.68 -19.08 3.92
C ARG A 84 -6.54 -19.20 4.95
N ASP A 85 -5.99 -20.40 5.12
CA ASP A 85 -4.98 -20.67 6.15
C ASP A 85 -3.62 -20.06 5.81
N LEU A 86 -3.38 -19.67 4.53
CA LEU A 86 -2.21 -18.88 4.13
C LEU A 86 -2.14 -17.54 4.88
N PHE A 87 -3.28 -16.99 5.28
CA PHE A 87 -3.39 -15.72 5.99
C PHE A 87 -3.52 -15.87 7.52
N SER A 88 -3.45 -17.09 8.07
CA SER A 88 -3.61 -17.35 9.51
C SER A 88 -2.63 -16.56 10.41
N GLY A 89 -1.44 -16.24 9.89
CA GLY A 89 -0.44 -15.42 10.57
C GLY A 89 -0.64 -13.92 10.43
N VAL A 90 -1.61 -13.44 9.65
CA VAL A 90 -1.91 -12.03 9.47
C VAL A 90 -2.88 -11.60 10.58
N LYS A 91 -2.38 -10.82 11.53
CA LYS A 91 -3.18 -10.28 12.63
C LYS A 91 -2.98 -8.77 12.66
N TYR A 92 -4.09 -8.04 12.61
CA TYR A 92 -4.11 -6.59 12.77
C TYR A 92 -5.36 -6.21 13.55
N ARG A 93 -5.19 -5.30 14.51
CA ARG A 93 -6.29 -4.76 15.31
C ARG A 93 -6.68 -3.42 14.72
N PHE A 94 -7.89 -3.35 14.16
CA PHE A 94 -8.55 -2.08 13.88
C PHE A 94 -9.04 -1.50 15.22
N ASN A 95 -8.87 -0.19 15.41
CA ASN A 95 -9.26 0.50 16.64
C ASN A 95 -10.78 0.56 16.78
#